data_AF-A0A7J4IAD1-F1
#
_entry.id   AF-A0A7J4IAD1-F1
#
_cell.length_a   1.000
_cell.length_b   1.000
_cell.length_c   1.000
_cell.angle_alpha   90.00
_cell.angle_beta   90.00
_cell.angle_gamma   90.00
#
_symmetry.space_group_name_H-M   'P 1'
#
loop_
_entity.id
_entity.type
_entity.pdbx_description
1 polymer ?
#
loop_
_entity_poly.entity_id
_entity_poly.type
_entity_poly.pdbx_seq_one_letter_code
_entity_poly.pdbx_strand_id
1 'polypeptide(L)'
;MTWNNRKKIIIQATVALVLLFSIGVSAVHTTPSAYDNTVESSFHLGDLPFITVTITPPLPEFGQLMLAGQTYATVQLPEEGVSTVIGDAQLPMISRFFEIPQGATPQLVVESISWETVSLESLNLPSIVAPVQPSLIKIDGATVPFSKNDVFYTMDASQPSSIATVKALGELRSRQIAFLQVSPIQYNPVSGELRIMTQCVLRIDLPGSDLVKTAQNIDRYTTASFDQLFETSFVNYGDLKGTEQLGPRQEGYLIIVHDDFVDAIQPLADWKDSKGFDVTVTKTSEIAGSPTKENIKNYIVDAYNTWPIPPAYILLVGDVAQIPSWTGSETGTCTDLYYVTIDSGNYFADVVISRFPGATAEQVTNMVDKTLYYEGGTFPDDAWIKKAAFLASTDNHQVSEGSHNFVIDTYLNPNNYTCDKIYSYYSGNTTQKVTNALNDGRSLCIYSGHGGTDYWADGPVFDQGNVNALINDGMYPFVCSHACLTNQFTVGECFGETWLRAPHKGGIAFWGATTYSYWDEDDILESRMFKAW
;
A
#
# COMPACT_ATOMS: atom_id res chain seq x y z
N MET A 1 -13.41 4.25 46.75
CA MET A 1 -13.96 3.26 45.80
C MET A 1 -14.07 3.97 44.45
N THR A 2 -12.99 4.03 43.69
CA THR A 2 -12.66 3.08 42.60
C THR A 2 -13.69 3.09 41.48
N TRP A 3 -13.35 3.89 40.46
CA TRP A 3 -13.42 3.64 39.02
C TRP A 3 -14.48 2.67 38.50
N ASN A 4 -15.30 3.15 37.56
CA ASN A 4 -15.93 2.26 36.58
C ASN A 4 -15.65 2.76 35.17
N ASN A 5 -14.99 1.89 34.41
CA ASN A 5 -14.42 2.06 33.08
C ASN A 5 -15.49 2.33 32.02
N ARG A 6 -15.44 3.50 31.37
CA ARG A 6 -15.98 3.65 30.01
C ARG A 6 -14.85 3.34 29.03
N LYS A 7 -15.04 2.23 28.30
CA LYS A 7 -14.21 1.84 27.16
C LYS A 7 -14.14 3.02 26.18
N LYS A 8 -12.94 3.58 26.02
CA LYS A 8 -12.61 4.44 24.89
C LYS A 8 -12.59 3.53 23.66
N ILE A 9 -13.56 3.70 22.78
CA ILE A 9 -13.46 3.19 21.41
C ILE A 9 -12.56 4.20 20.69
N ILE A 10 -11.29 3.82 20.53
CA ILE A 10 -10.34 4.55 19.69
C ILE A 10 -10.71 4.15 18.25
N ILE A 11 -11.18 5.13 17.47
CA ILE A 11 -11.31 4.97 16.03
C ILE A 11 -9.89 5.11 15.48
N GLN A 12 -9.23 3.99 15.23
CA GLN A 12 -7.99 3.94 14.46
C GLN A 12 -8.39 3.86 12.99
N ALA A 13 -8.18 4.94 12.25
CA ALA A 13 -8.23 4.92 10.79
C ALA A 13 -6.80 4.68 10.31
N THR A 14 -6.54 3.48 9.81
CA THR A 14 -5.23 3.02 9.38
C THR A 14 -4.80 3.75 8.11
N VAL A 15 -3.69 4.48 8.19
CA VAL A 15 -2.90 4.91 7.04
C VAL A 15 -1.58 4.14 7.12
N ALA A 16 -1.42 3.12 6.29
CA ALA A 16 -0.12 2.53 6.03
C ALA A 16 -0.09 1.92 4.64
N LEU A 17 0.69 2.50 3.71
CA LEU A 17 0.98 1.89 2.42
C LEU A 17 2.37 2.31 1.94
N VAL A 18 3.18 1.30 1.63
CA VAL A 18 4.11 1.18 0.49
C VAL A 18 5.24 0.21 0.90
N LEU A 19 5.46 -0.78 0.02
CA LEU A 19 6.57 -1.76 -0.06
C LEU A 19 6.44 -3.02 0.81
N LEU A 20 6.22 -4.17 0.13
CA LEU A 20 6.93 -5.47 0.30
C LEU A 20 6.26 -6.55 -0.60
N PHE A 21 7.02 -7.08 -1.57
CA PHE A 21 6.58 -8.11 -2.53
C PHE A 21 6.50 -9.50 -1.88
N SER A 22 5.59 -10.38 -2.29
CA SER A 22 5.65 -11.85 -2.16
C SER A 22 4.44 -12.50 -2.85
N ILE A 23 4.65 -13.43 -3.79
CA ILE A 23 3.60 -14.29 -4.37
C ILE A 23 3.69 -15.66 -3.70
N GLY A 24 2.55 -16.19 -3.26
CA GLY A 24 2.43 -17.58 -2.80
C GLY A 24 1.03 -18.13 -3.00
N VAL A 25 0.82 -18.92 -4.04
CA VAL A 25 -0.29 -19.89 -4.09
C VAL A 25 0.26 -21.23 -3.62
N SER A 26 -0.04 -21.57 -2.37
CA SER A 26 -0.58 -22.88 -1.94
C SER A 26 -0.90 -22.79 -0.46
N ALA A 27 -2.14 -23.12 -0.12
CA ALA A 27 -2.68 -23.03 1.23
C ALA A 27 -1.83 -23.78 2.26
N VAL A 28 -1.22 -23.05 3.19
CA VAL A 28 -0.78 -23.55 4.48
C VAL A 28 -1.20 -22.53 5.54
N HIS A 29 -2.02 -22.98 6.49
CA HIS A 29 -2.41 -22.21 7.65
C HIS A 29 -1.17 -21.78 8.44
N THR A 30 -0.90 -20.49 8.50
CA THR A 30 -0.07 -19.88 9.54
C THR A 30 -0.91 -18.87 10.30
N THR A 31 -1.01 -19.08 11.61
CA THR A 31 -1.57 -18.10 12.54
C THR A 31 -0.72 -16.82 12.50
N PRO A 32 -1.32 -15.62 12.45
CA PRO A 32 -0.55 -14.39 12.52
C PRO A 32 0.06 -14.27 13.92
N SER A 33 1.36 -14.50 14.00
CA SER A 33 2.16 -14.22 15.18
C SER A 33 2.67 -12.78 15.09
N ALA A 34 2.57 -12.09 16.23
CA ALA A 34 3.23 -10.84 16.56
C ALA A 34 4.67 -10.76 16.00
N TYR A 35 5.06 -9.54 15.60
CA TYR A 35 6.40 -9.08 15.24
C TYR A 35 7.36 -10.20 14.79
N ASP A 36 7.48 -10.32 13.48
CA ASP A 36 8.42 -11.22 12.83
C ASP A 36 9.85 -11.00 13.35
N ASN A 37 10.35 -11.94 14.17
CA ASN A 37 11.72 -11.95 14.71
C ASN A 37 12.80 -12.15 13.60
N THR A 38 12.40 -12.16 12.32
CA THR A 38 13.34 -12.28 11.20
C THR A 38 14.37 -11.17 11.18
N VAL A 39 14.00 -9.94 11.57
CA VAL A 39 14.93 -8.81 11.62
C VAL A 39 14.78 -8.08 12.95
N GLU A 40 15.82 -8.14 13.75
CA GLU A 40 15.95 -7.36 14.98
C GLU A 40 17.03 -6.30 14.80
N SER A 41 16.86 -5.15 15.43
CA SER A 41 17.85 -4.08 15.37
C SER A 41 18.07 -3.38 16.70
N SER A 42 19.26 -2.79 16.85
CA SER A 42 19.57 -1.87 17.93
C SER A 42 20.35 -0.68 17.41
N PHE A 43 19.86 0.52 17.71
CA PHE A 43 20.58 1.76 17.46
C PHE A 43 21.60 2.07 18.56
N HIS A 44 22.78 2.53 18.15
CA HIS A 44 23.88 2.87 19.04
C HIS A 44 24.31 4.33 18.84
N LEU A 45 24.20 5.10 19.91
CA LEU A 45 24.69 6.48 19.97
C LEU A 45 26.20 6.54 20.21
N GLY A 46 26.85 7.53 19.62
CA GLY A 46 28.28 7.81 19.76
C GLY A 46 28.73 8.87 18.75
N ASP A 47 30.04 9.12 18.68
CA ASP A 47 30.63 10.06 17.71
C ASP A 47 30.36 9.65 16.25
N LEU A 48 30.26 8.33 16.02
CA LEU A 48 29.76 7.74 14.79
C LEU A 48 28.59 6.81 15.16
N PRO A 49 27.33 7.26 15.02
CA PRO A 49 26.18 6.41 15.25
C PRO A 49 26.15 5.22 14.30
N PHE A 50 25.57 4.12 14.74
CA PHE A 50 25.39 2.94 13.90
C PHE A 50 24.18 2.11 14.34
N ILE A 51 23.68 1.27 13.45
CA ILE A 51 22.63 0.28 13.73
C ILE A 51 23.26 -1.10 13.63
N THR A 52 23.06 -1.94 14.65
CA THR A 52 23.30 -3.38 14.55
C THR A 52 22.01 -4.04 14.10
N VAL A 53 22.07 -4.93 13.12
CA VAL A 53 20.91 -5.67 12.61
C VAL A 53 21.22 -7.16 12.66
N THR A 54 20.40 -7.91 13.39
CA THR A 54 20.44 -9.38 13.42
C THR A 54 19.33 -9.90 12.54
N ILE A 55 19.69 -10.69 11.53
CA ILE A 55 18.75 -11.38 10.66
C ILE A 55 18.74 -12.86 11.00
N THR A 56 17.56 -13.39 11.29
CA THR A 56 17.31 -14.81 11.50
C THR A 56 16.19 -15.24 10.55
N PRO A 57 16.51 -15.63 9.29
CA PRO A 57 15.49 -15.96 8.30
C PRO A 57 14.54 -17.06 8.80
N PRO A 58 13.26 -17.04 8.40
CA PRO A 58 12.37 -18.16 8.64
C PRO A 58 12.88 -19.41 7.88
N LEU A 59 12.34 -20.58 8.20
CA LEU A 59 12.70 -21.78 7.45
C LEU A 59 12.17 -21.69 6.02
N PRO A 60 12.97 -22.06 5.00
CA PRO A 60 12.52 -22.03 3.62
C PRO A 60 11.46 -23.09 3.34
N GLU A 61 10.47 -22.69 2.57
CA GLU A 61 9.47 -23.57 1.98
C GLU A 61 9.88 -23.90 0.54
N PHE A 62 9.95 -25.19 0.24
CA PHE A 62 10.35 -25.69 -1.06
C PHE A 62 9.15 -26.22 -1.81
N GLY A 63 9.09 -25.91 -3.10
CA GLY A 63 8.02 -26.35 -3.97
C GLY A 63 8.46 -26.57 -5.40
N GLN A 64 7.48 -26.71 -6.28
CA GLN A 64 7.69 -26.87 -7.70
C GLN A 64 6.67 -26.03 -8.46
N LEU A 65 7.10 -25.48 -9.60
CA LEU A 65 6.26 -24.69 -10.49
C LEU A 65 6.49 -25.15 -11.93
N MET A 66 5.41 -25.26 -12.72
CA MET A 66 5.51 -25.55 -14.14
C MET A 66 5.55 -24.23 -14.93
N LEU A 67 6.64 -23.98 -15.66
CA LEU A 67 6.81 -22.83 -16.54
C LEU A 67 7.26 -23.30 -17.92
N ALA A 68 6.62 -22.79 -18.98
CA ALA A 68 6.96 -23.13 -20.37
C ALA A 68 7.10 -24.65 -20.63
N GLY A 69 6.25 -25.47 -20.00
CA GLY A 69 6.26 -26.94 -20.15
C GLY A 69 7.39 -27.67 -19.42
N GLN A 70 8.16 -26.98 -18.57
CA GLN A 70 9.19 -27.56 -17.71
C GLN A 70 8.86 -27.32 -16.24
N THR A 71 9.22 -28.27 -15.37
CA THR A 71 9.08 -28.12 -13.93
C THR A 71 10.35 -27.54 -13.33
N TYR A 72 10.20 -26.50 -12.53
CA TYR A 72 11.27 -25.81 -11.82
C TYR A 72 11.07 -25.96 -10.31
N ALA A 73 12.16 -25.89 -9.55
CA ALA A 73 12.11 -25.76 -8.11
C ALA A 73 11.67 -24.35 -7.72
N THR A 74 10.91 -24.21 -6.65
CA THR A 74 10.64 -22.92 -6.00
C THR A 74 11.21 -22.95 -4.59
N VAL A 75 11.70 -21.80 -4.15
CA VAL A 75 12.19 -21.60 -2.79
C VAL A 75 11.56 -20.30 -2.29
N GLN A 76 10.85 -20.36 -1.18
CA GLN A 76 10.14 -19.23 -0.59
C GLN A 76 10.51 -19.11 0.88
N LEU A 77 10.48 -17.88 1.40
CA LEU A 77 10.54 -17.62 2.83
C LEU A 77 9.18 -17.04 3.23
N PRO A 78 8.48 -17.62 4.23
CA PRO A 78 7.20 -17.10 4.67
C PRO A 78 7.26 -15.60 4.95
N GLU A 79 6.25 -14.85 4.49
CA GLU A 79 6.12 -13.39 4.63
C GLU A 79 7.19 -12.53 3.92
N GLU A 80 8.20 -13.12 3.28
CA GLU A 80 9.28 -12.39 2.60
C GLU A 80 9.12 -12.31 1.08
N GLY A 81 9.80 -11.32 0.50
CA GLY A 81 9.80 -11.11 -0.93
C GLY A 81 10.76 -11.99 -1.70
N VAL A 82 10.87 -11.69 -2.99
CA VAL A 82 11.72 -12.40 -3.93
C VAL A 82 12.54 -11.42 -4.75
N SER A 83 13.63 -11.91 -5.35
CA SER A 83 14.43 -11.17 -6.31
C SER A 83 13.59 -10.77 -7.53
N THR A 84 13.90 -9.60 -8.10
CA THR A 84 13.10 -8.98 -9.19
C THR A 84 13.83 -8.93 -10.54
N VAL A 85 15.04 -9.48 -10.63
CA VAL A 85 15.81 -9.49 -11.88
C VAL A 85 15.25 -10.53 -12.83
N ILE A 86 14.48 -10.07 -13.82
CA ILE A 86 13.83 -10.92 -14.82
C ILE A 86 14.83 -11.87 -15.48
N GLY A 87 14.48 -13.16 -15.51
CA GLY A 87 15.25 -14.24 -16.11
C GLY A 87 16.29 -14.88 -15.20
N ASP A 88 16.72 -14.24 -14.11
CA ASP A 88 17.58 -14.87 -13.08
C ASP A 88 16.73 -15.75 -12.16
N ALA A 89 17.36 -16.63 -11.36
CA ALA A 89 16.61 -17.43 -10.41
C ALA A 89 15.82 -16.55 -9.42
N GLN A 90 14.54 -16.87 -9.23
CA GLN A 90 13.68 -16.25 -8.24
C GLN A 90 14.06 -16.77 -6.85
N LEU A 91 14.83 -15.97 -6.12
CA LEU A 91 15.31 -16.31 -4.79
C LEU A 91 14.63 -15.42 -3.74
N PRO A 92 14.37 -15.94 -2.53
CA PRO A 92 13.83 -15.13 -1.43
C PRO A 92 14.73 -13.94 -1.09
N MET A 93 14.12 -12.83 -0.71
CA MET A 93 14.75 -11.58 -0.34
C MET A 93 14.06 -11.01 0.90
N ILE A 94 14.83 -10.72 1.95
CA ILE A 94 14.35 -10.00 3.13
C ILE A 94 14.58 -8.52 2.89
N SER A 95 13.52 -7.72 2.99
CA SER A 95 13.57 -6.28 2.74
C SER A 95 12.93 -5.51 3.88
N ARG A 96 13.57 -4.45 4.38
CA ARG A 96 13.08 -3.68 5.54
C ARG A 96 13.43 -2.20 5.42
N PHE A 97 12.54 -1.34 5.90
CA PHE A 97 12.84 0.08 6.10
C PHE A 97 13.43 0.32 7.47
N PHE A 98 14.35 1.28 7.51
CA PHE A 98 14.96 1.81 8.71
C PHE A 98 14.83 3.32 8.69
N GLU A 99 14.57 3.90 9.86
CA GLU A 99 14.80 5.32 10.08
C GLU A 99 16.29 5.53 10.36
N ILE A 100 16.90 6.53 9.71
CA ILE A 100 18.28 6.94 9.93
C ILE A 100 18.35 8.43 10.28
N PRO A 101 19.37 8.89 11.01
CA PRO A 101 19.52 10.31 11.30
C PRO A 101 19.63 11.15 10.04
N GLN A 102 19.10 12.38 10.12
CA GLN A 102 19.25 13.42 9.11
C GLN A 102 20.72 13.60 8.70
N GLY A 103 21.00 13.66 7.40
CA GLY A 103 22.34 13.80 6.83
C GLY A 103 23.18 12.52 6.82
N ALA A 104 22.70 11.42 7.40
CA ALA A 104 23.45 10.17 7.43
C ALA A 104 23.59 9.55 6.03
N THR A 105 24.77 9.02 5.73
CA THR A 105 25.04 8.20 4.54
C THR A 105 25.33 6.77 4.98
N PRO A 106 24.37 5.84 4.89
CA PRO A 106 24.52 4.52 5.48
C PRO A 106 25.64 3.71 4.81
N GLN A 107 26.50 3.10 5.62
CA GLN A 107 27.61 2.24 5.17
C GLN A 107 27.45 0.87 5.82
N LEU A 108 27.30 -0.16 4.98
CA LEU A 108 27.04 -1.52 5.44
C LEU A 108 28.32 -2.32 5.63
N VAL A 109 28.42 -2.98 6.77
CA VAL A 109 29.42 -3.99 7.10
C VAL A 109 28.73 -5.28 7.47
N VAL A 110 29.16 -6.39 6.87
CA VAL A 110 28.76 -7.73 7.30
C VAL A 110 29.73 -8.17 8.39
N GLU A 111 29.25 -8.32 9.62
CA GLU A 111 30.10 -8.72 10.75
C GLU A 111 30.25 -10.23 10.84
N SER A 112 29.15 -10.97 10.64
CA SER A 112 29.16 -12.43 10.63
C SER A 112 27.98 -13.00 9.85
N ILE A 113 28.17 -14.19 9.30
CA ILE A 113 27.10 -14.96 8.64
C ILE A 113 27.33 -16.44 8.89
N SER A 114 26.25 -17.16 9.21
CA SER A 114 26.22 -18.61 9.24
C SER A 114 25.32 -19.16 8.13
N TRP A 115 25.75 -20.28 7.56
CA TRP A 115 25.07 -20.95 6.45
C TRP A 115 24.86 -22.41 6.79
N GLU A 116 23.75 -22.96 6.29
CA GLU A 116 23.62 -24.38 5.99
C GLU A 116 23.66 -24.57 4.48
N THR A 117 24.05 -25.77 4.04
CA THR A 117 24.14 -26.08 2.61
C THR A 117 23.32 -27.34 2.33
N VAL A 118 22.48 -27.25 1.31
CA VAL A 118 21.70 -28.36 0.75
C VAL A 118 21.78 -28.32 -0.78
N SER A 119 21.38 -29.39 -1.45
CA SER A 119 21.22 -29.39 -2.91
C SER A 119 19.77 -29.63 -3.30
N LEU A 120 19.37 -29.10 -4.45
CA LEU A 120 18.05 -29.41 -5.03
C LEU A 120 17.84 -30.92 -5.17
N GLU A 121 18.88 -31.67 -5.53
CA GLU A 121 18.84 -33.13 -5.60
C GLU A 121 18.54 -33.76 -4.22
N SER A 122 19.23 -33.34 -3.16
CA SER A 122 19.00 -33.86 -1.80
C SER A 122 17.59 -33.58 -1.27
N LEU A 123 16.96 -32.52 -1.79
CA LEU A 123 15.59 -32.12 -1.48
C LEU A 123 14.54 -32.79 -2.40
N ASN A 124 14.96 -33.63 -3.36
CA ASN A 124 14.11 -34.23 -4.39
C ASN A 124 13.34 -33.17 -5.22
N LEU A 125 14.00 -32.04 -5.52
CA LEU A 125 13.46 -30.96 -6.34
C LEU A 125 13.99 -31.03 -7.78
N PRO A 126 13.34 -30.34 -8.73
CA PRO A 126 13.88 -30.14 -10.06
C PRO A 126 15.26 -29.48 -9.99
N SER A 127 16.13 -29.75 -10.97
CA SER A 127 17.54 -29.35 -10.95
C SER A 127 17.78 -27.84 -11.08
N ILE A 128 16.72 -27.04 -11.32
CA ILE A 128 16.82 -25.62 -11.60
C ILE A 128 15.76 -24.86 -10.81
N VAL A 129 16.16 -23.80 -10.09
CA VAL A 129 15.22 -22.84 -9.46
C VAL A 129 14.53 -22.01 -10.54
N ALA A 130 13.22 -21.77 -10.39
CA ALA A 130 12.40 -21.05 -11.35
C ALA A 130 12.96 -19.64 -11.63
N PRO A 131 13.02 -19.20 -12.90
CA PRO A 131 13.42 -17.85 -13.22
C PRO A 131 12.33 -16.83 -12.88
N VAL A 132 12.73 -15.63 -12.44
CA VAL A 132 11.83 -14.48 -12.31
C VAL A 132 11.20 -14.19 -13.66
N GLN A 133 9.87 -14.23 -13.73
CA GLN A 133 9.13 -13.87 -14.94
C GLN A 133 8.75 -12.38 -14.91
N PRO A 134 8.62 -11.73 -16.07
CA PRO A 134 7.98 -10.42 -16.16
C PRO A 134 6.52 -10.51 -15.67
N SER A 135 6.08 -9.51 -14.91
CA SER A 135 4.67 -9.40 -14.51
C SER A 135 3.78 -9.16 -15.74
N LEU A 136 2.59 -9.76 -15.72
CA LEU A 136 1.61 -9.65 -16.79
C LEU A 136 0.73 -8.42 -16.56
N ILE A 137 0.70 -7.53 -17.55
CA ILE A 137 -0.22 -6.38 -17.57
C ILE A 137 -1.67 -6.86 -17.70
N LYS A 138 -2.62 -6.23 -16.99
CA LYS A 138 -4.05 -6.62 -17.02
C LYS A 138 -4.77 -6.10 -18.27
N ILE A 139 -4.23 -6.38 -19.45
CA ILE A 139 -4.87 -6.16 -20.75
C ILE A 139 -5.35 -7.52 -21.26
N ASP A 140 -6.61 -7.60 -21.69
CA ASP A 140 -7.19 -8.84 -22.21
C ASP A 140 -6.36 -9.39 -23.39
N GLY A 141 -6.07 -10.69 -23.33
CA GLY A 141 -5.22 -11.39 -24.29
C GLY A 141 -3.73 -11.03 -24.24
N ALA A 142 -3.28 -10.22 -23.27
CA ALA A 142 -1.86 -9.96 -23.08
C ALA A 142 -1.13 -11.26 -22.76
N THR A 143 0.09 -11.36 -23.27
CA THR A 143 1.01 -12.45 -22.95
C THR A 143 2.38 -11.86 -22.68
N VAL A 144 3.12 -12.50 -21.78
CA VAL A 144 4.52 -12.17 -21.54
C VAL A 144 5.38 -13.34 -22.00
N PRO A 145 6.44 -13.10 -22.80
CA PRO A 145 7.36 -14.16 -23.18
C PRO A 145 8.04 -14.77 -21.95
N PHE A 146 8.20 -16.09 -21.96
CA PHE A 146 9.03 -16.77 -20.97
C PHE A 146 10.44 -16.21 -20.99
N SER A 147 10.97 -15.85 -19.82
CA SER A 147 12.31 -15.30 -19.67
C SER A 147 13.19 -16.21 -18.83
N LYS A 148 14.39 -16.50 -19.36
CA LYS A 148 15.45 -17.23 -18.66
C LYS A 148 16.80 -16.66 -19.10
N ASN A 149 17.59 -16.22 -18.13
CA ASN A 149 18.92 -15.69 -18.38
C ASN A 149 19.92 -16.85 -18.48
N ASP A 150 20.26 -17.26 -19.70
CA ASP A 150 21.22 -18.35 -19.92
C ASP A 150 22.60 -18.07 -19.33
N VAL A 151 23.02 -16.80 -19.22
CA VAL A 151 24.29 -16.43 -18.59
C VAL A 151 24.25 -16.72 -17.09
N PHE A 152 23.13 -16.41 -16.42
CA PHE A 152 22.93 -16.75 -15.01
C PHE A 152 22.96 -18.27 -14.84
N TYR A 153 22.16 -19.02 -15.61
CA TYR A 153 22.00 -20.46 -15.43
C TYR A 153 23.19 -21.32 -15.88
N THR A 154 24.20 -20.74 -16.53
CA THR A 154 25.46 -21.40 -16.88
C THR A 154 26.62 -21.00 -15.95
N MET A 155 26.35 -20.15 -14.96
CA MET A 155 27.36 -19.65 -14.03
C MET A 155 27.62 -20.68 -12.92
N ASP A 156 28.83 -21.25 -12.89
CA ASP A 156 29.27 -22.13 -11.80
C ASP A 156 29.78 -21.32 -10.59
N ALA A 157 28.87 -20.53 -10.00
CA ALA A 157 29.11 -19.75 -8.80
C ALA A 157 27.79 -19.48 -8.07
N SER A 158 27.84 -19.40 -6.74
CA SER A 158 26.67 -19.06 -5.92
C SER A 158 26.25 -17.59 -6.11
N GLN A 159 24.98 -17.37 -6.42
CA GLN A 159 24.36 -16.04 -6.61
C GLN A 159 23.13 -15.85 -5.70
N PRO A 160 22.82 -14.61 -5.30
CA PRO A 160 23.63 -13.41 -5.50
C PRO A 160 24.90 -13.43 -4.63
N SER A 161 25.99 -12.87 -5.15
CA SER A 161 27.27 -12.77 -4.41
C SER A 161 27.24 -11.74 -3.28
N SER A 162 26.43 -10.69 -3.43
CA SER A 162 26.19 -9.69 -2.38
C SER A 162 25.18 -10.22 -1.37
N ILE A 163 25.53 -10.17 -0.09
CA ILE A 163 24.67 -10.68 1.00
C ILE A 163 23.59 -9.67 1.38
N ALA A 164 23.95 -8.39 1.40
CA ALA A 164 23.02 -7.34 1.74
C ALA A 164 23.43 -6.02 1.10
N THR A 165 22.46 -5.13 0.91
CA THR A 165 22.65 -3.76 0.45
C THR A 165 21.80 -2.83 1.29
N VAL A 166 22.29 -1.61 1.53
CA VAL A 166 21.53 -0.56 2.20
C VAL A 166 21.57 0.70 1.34
N LYS A 167 20.43 1.37 1.18
CA LYS A 167 20.33 2.61 0.41
C LYS A 167 19.44 3.61 1.12
N ALA A 168 19.90 4.84 1.27
CA ALA A 168 19.03 5.95 1.65
C ALA A 168 18.03 6.25 0.52
N LEU A 169 16.74 6.32 0.84
CA LEU A 169 15.67 6.54 -0.15
C LEU A 169 15.11 7.97 -0.15
N GLY A 170 15.56 8.81 0.77
CA GLY A 170 15.08 10.18 0.95
C GLY A 170 14.39 10.33 2.29
N GLU A 171 13.36 11.18 2.33
CA GLU A 171 12.59 11.46 3.53
C GLU A 171 11.13 11.06 3.31
N LEU A 172 10.49 10.64 4.40
CA LEU A 172 9.04 10.49 4.51
C LEU A 172 8.60 11.25 5.75
N ARG A 173 7.84 12.32 5.55
CA ARG A 173 7.41 13.27 6.57
C ARG A 173 8.58 13.81 7.41
N SER A 174 9.63 14.24 6.71
CA SER A 174 10.89 14.74 7.29
C SER A 174 11.68 13.76 8.16
N ARG A 175 11.34 12.46 8.11
CA ARG A 175 12.16 11.37 8.65
C ARG A 175 12.97 10.75 7.55
N GLN A 176 14.30 10.71 7.71
CA GLN A 176 15.17 10.13 6.70
C GLN A 176 15.09 8.61 6.76
N ILE A 177 14.85 7.98 5.60
CA ILE A 177 14.61 6.55 5.49
C ILE A 177 15.71 5.87 4.68
N ALA A 178 16.07 4.67 5.11
CA ALA A 178 16.93 3.74 4.41
C ALA A 178 16.23 2.41 4.18
N PHE A 179 16.60 1.73 3.10
CA PHE A 179 16.07 0.43 2.74
C PHE A 179 17.20 -0.60 2.73
N LEU A 180 17.06 -1.60 3.59
CA LEU A 180 17.94 -2.75 3.70
C LEU A 180 17.35 -3.90 2.88
N GLN A 181 18.15 -4.47 1.99
CA GLN A 181 17.83 -5.72 1.30
C GLN A 181 18.88 -6.77 1.67
N VAL A 182 18.42 -7.97 2.01
CA VAL A 182 19.27 -9.11 2.39
C VAL A 182 18.91 -10.28 1.49
N SER A 183 19.94 -11.01 1.05
CA SER A 183 19.84 -12.23 0.25
C SER A 183 20.10 -13.44 1.16
N PRO A 184 19.05 -14.00 1.78
CA PRO A 184 19.17 -15.13 2.71
C PRO A 184 19.50 -16.46 2.02
N ILE A 185 19.40 -16.54 0.69
CA ILE A 185 19.71 -17.77 -0.05
C ILE A 185 20.68 -17.43 -1.19
N GLN A 186 21.77 -18.18 -1.27
CA GLN A 186 22.63 -18.20 -2.45
C GLN A 186 22.46 -19.52 -3.21
N TYR A 187 22.35 -19.45 -4.52
CA TYR A 187 22.12 -20.58 -5.41
C TYR A 187 23.24 -20.67 -6.44
N ASN A 188 23.88 -21.84 -6.57
CA ASN A 188 24.75 -22.15 -7.70
C ASN A 188 23.92 -22.91 -8.76
N PRO A 189 23.65 -22.30 -9.94
CA PRO A 189 22.80 -22.90 -10.95
C PRO A 189 23.41 -24.09 -11.69
N VAL A 190 24.73 -24.26 -11.68
CA VAL A 190 25.40 -25.42 -12.31
C VAL A 190 25.37 -26.64 -11.39
N SER A 191 25.67 -26.45 -10.10
CA SER A 191 25.72 -27.56 -9.14
C SER A 191 24.36 -27.90 -8.51
N GLY A 192 23.40 -26.97 -8.56
CA GLY A 192 22.12 -27.12 -7.84
C GLY A 192 22.25 -26.91 -6.33
N GLU A 193 23.37 -26.36 -5.85
CA GLU A 193 23.61 -26.10 -4.43
C GLU A 193 22.87 -24.84 -3.96
N LEU A 194 22.22 -24.94 -2.81
CA LEU A 194 21.63 -23.84 -2.05
C LEU A 194 22.41 -23.65 -0.75
N ARG A 195 22.89 -22.43 -0.52
CA ARG A 195 23.39 -21.96 0.77
C ARG A 195 22.27 -21.15 1.41
N ILE A 196 21.76 -21.63 2.54
CA ILE A 196 20.64 -21.03 3.28
C ILE A 196 21.20 -20.37 4.53
N MET A 197 20.93 -19.08 4.68
CA MET A 197 21.38 -18.28 5.81
C MET A 197 20.61 -18.71 7.06
N THR A 198 21.34 -19.09 8.11
CA THR A 198 20.73 -19.40 9.42
C THR A 198 20.77 -18.19 10.35
N GLN A 199 21.79 -17.34 10.22
CA GLN A 199 21.88 -16.06 10.90
C GLN A 199 22.86 -15.13 10.17
N CYS A 200 22.59 -13.83 10.21
CA CYS A 200 23.50 -12.79 9.74
C CYS A 200 23.49 -11.62 10.70
N VAL A 201 24.67 -11.10 11.05
CA VAL A 201 24.81 -9.86 11.82
C VAL A 201 25.43 -8.80 10.92
N LEU A 202 24.69 -7.71 10.76
CA LEU A 202 25.09 -6.54 9.99
C LEU A 202 25.32 -5.36 10.92
N ARG A 203 26.27 -4.51 10.54
CA ARG A 203 26.48 -3.18 11.11
C ARG A 203 26.28 -2.15 10.02
N ILE A 204 25.43 -1.16 10.29
CA ILE A 204 25.17 -0.02 9.40
C ILE A 204 25.74 1.22 10.08
N ASP A 205 26.92 1.65 9.65
CA ASP A 205 27.53 2.91 10.11
C ASP A 205 26.82 4.12 9.48
N LEU A 206 26.65 5.20 10.25
CA LEU A 206 25.86 6.37 9.84
C LEU A 206 26.67 7.67 9.89
N PRO A 207 27.76 7.79 9.10
CA PRO A 207 28.52 9.03 9.01
C PRO A 207 27.66 10.18 8.47
N GLY A 208 27.92 11.39 8.97
CA GLY A 208 27.17 12.60 8.60
C GLY A 208 25.87 12.82 9.39
N SER A 209 25.58 11.95 10.37
CA SER A 209 24.40 12.05 11.23
C SER A 209 24.30 13.40 11.96
N ASP A 210 23.20 14.11 11.76
CA ASP A 210 22.77 15.28 12.52
C ASP A 210 21.60 14.90 13.44
N LEU A 211 21.95 14.44 14.64
CA LEU A 211 20.96 14.00 15.64
C LEU A 211 20.11 15.15 16.18
N VAL A 212 20.62 16.38 16.16
CA VAL A 212 19.87 17.56 16.62
C VAL A 212 18.77 17.89 15.62
N LYS A 213 19.10 17.97 14.33
CA LYS A 213 18.10 18.17 13.27
C LYS A 213 17.09 17.01 13.22
N THR A 214 17.56 15.78 13.42
CA THR A 214 16.70 14.59 13.50
C THR A 214 15.63 14.77 14.59
N ALA A 215 16.04 15.12 15.81
CA ALA A 215 15.11 15.31 16.92
C ALA A 215 14.12 16.48 16.67
N GLN A 216 14.61 17.59 16.11
CA GLN A 216 13.77 18.74 15.75
C GLN A 216 12.72 18.40 14.70
N ASN A 217 13.08 17.62 13.68
CA ASN A 217 12.15 17.17 12.65
C ASN A 217 11.10 16.22 13.23
N ILE A 218 11.50 15.26 14.07
CA ILE A 218 10.56 14.35 14.75
C ILE A 218 9.54 15.17 15.55
N ASP A 219 9.97 16.11 16.38
CA ASP A 219 9.06 16.92 17.19
C ASP A 219 8.09 17.76 16.36
N ARG A 220 8.56 18.31 15.23
CA ARG A 220 7.77 19.18 14.37
C ARG A 220 6.69 18.44 13.61
N TYR A 221 6.98 17.21 13.16
CA TYR A 221 6.16 16.51 12.17
C TYR A 221 5.50 15.22 12.67
N THR A 222 5.80 14.76 13.89
CA THR A 222 5.10 13.61 14.49
C THR A 222 3.61 13.88 14.65
N THR A 223 2.82 12.88 14.28
CA THR A 223 1.36 12.88 14.32
C THR A 223 0.90 11.46 14.56
N ALA A 224 -0.20 11.25 15.27
CA ALA A 224 -0.65 9.92 15.65
C ALA A 224 -0.86 8.99 14.45
N SER A 225 -1.37 9.50 13.33
CA SER A 225 -1.60 8.71 12.12
C SER A 225 -0.32 8.26 11.43
N PHE A 226 0.70 9.12 11.36
CA PHE A 226 2.01 8.74 10.81
C PHE A 226 2.83 7.90 11.78
N ASP A 227 2.67 8.08 13.08
CA ASP A 227 3.34 7.23 14.08
C ASP A 227 2.89 5.76 13.91
N GLN A 228 1.59 5.51 13.64
CA GLN A 228 1.10 4.16 13.34
C GLN A 228 1.67 3.60 12.02
N LEU A 229 1.80 4.43 10.98
CA LEU A 229 2.48 4.06 9.73
C LEU A 229 3.92 3.65 10.00
N PHE A 230 4.66 4.45 10.75
CA PHE A 230 6.08 4.23 11.01
C PHE A 230 6.32 3.02 11.91
N GLU A 231 5.49 2.82 12.94
CA GLU A 231 5.58 1.65 13.82
C GLU A 231 5.44 0.32 13.06
N THR A 232 4.59 0.31 12.02
CA THR A 232 4.36 -0.89 11.20
C THR A 232 5.33 -1.01 10.02
N SER A 233 5.97 0.08 9.61
CA SER A 233 6.84 0.11 8.41
C SER A 233 8.33 0.04 8.72
N PHE A 234 8.78 0.60 9.85
CA PHE A 234 10.21 0.72 10.18
C PHE A 234 10.59 -0.24 11.30
N VAL A 235 11.64 -1.05 11.06
CA VAL A 235 12.11 -2.05 12.05
C VAL A 235 12.57 -1.38 13.35
N ASN A 236 13.21 -0.22 13.23
CA ASN A 236 13.77 0.52 14.36
C ASN A 236 12.92 1.74 14.75
N TYR A 237 11.60 1.70 14.50
CA TYR A 237 10.74 2.80 14.88
C TYR A 237 10.87 3.10 16.39
N GLY A 238 11.15 4.37 16.69
CA GLY A 238 11.34 4.83 18.06
C GLY A 238 12.77 4.69 18.59
N ASP A 239 13.74 4.18 17.84
CA ASP A 239 15.15 4.27 18.26
C ASP A 239 15.67 5.71 18.19
N LEU A 240 15.22 6.46 17.18
CA LEU A 240 15.44 7.91 17.09
C LEU A 240 14.31 8.63 17.83
N LYS A 241 14.68 9.53 18.72
CA LYS A 241 13.73 10.28 19.55
C LYS A 241 13.78 11.76 19.22
N GLY A 242 12.61 12.38 19.27
CA GLY A 242 12.46 13.82 19.39
C GLY A 242 13.02 14.35 20.72
N THR A 243 12.85 15.64 20.98
CA THR A 243 13.16 16.21 22.29
C THR A 243 12.04 15.90 23.30
N GLU A 244 12.18 16.31 24.56
CA GLU A 244 11.12 16.14 25.57
C GLU A 244 9.88 17.05 25.32
N GLN A 245 9.93 17.95 24.32
CA GLN A 245 8.80 18.76 23.90
C GLN A 245 7.99 18.03 22.82
N LEU A 246 7.00 17.25 23.23
CA LEU A 246 6.05 16.64 22.30
C LEU A 246 5.40 17.74 21.44
N GLY A 247 5.48 17.59 20.12
CA GLY A 247 4.82 18.45 19.13
C GLY A 247 3.31 18.55 19.34
N PRO A 248 2.62 19.42 18.58
CA PRO A 248 1.17 19.54 18.67
C PRO A 248 0.54 18.17 18.46
N ARG A 249 -0.16 17.65 19.49
CA ARG A 249 -0.92 16.39 19.39
C ARG A 249 -2.13 16.50 18.45
N GLN A 250 -2.38 17.69 17.91
CA GLN A 250 -3.45 18.00 16.97
C GLN A 250 -2.89 17.91 15.55
N GLU A 251 -3.62 17.21 14.68
CA GLU A 251 -3.20 16.97 13.30
C GLU A 251 -3.83 18.01 12.37
N GLY A 252 -3.02 18.62 11.50
CA GLY A 252 -3.52 19.57 10.50
C GLY A 252 -4.29 18.86 9.39
N TYR A 253 -5.43 19.42 8.99
CA TYR A 253 -6.26 18.94 7.90
C TYR A 253 -6.54 20.09 6.92
N LEU A 254 -5.85 20.08 5.78
CA LEU A 254 -5.97 21.11 4.76
C LEU A 254 -6.97 20.68 3.68
N ILE A 255 -8.04 21.45 3.52
CA ILE A 255 -9.02 21.29 2.46
C ILE A 255 -8.75 22.37 1.41
N ILE A 256 -8.36 21.96 0.20
CA ILE A 256 -8.24 22.86 -0.96
C ILE A 256 -9.49 22.66 -1.82
N VAL A 257 -10.31 23.70 -1.92
CA VAL A 257 -11.65 23.60 -2.53
C VAL A 257 -11.84 24.64 -3.62
N HIS A 258 -12.49 24.26 -4.72
CA HIS A 258 -12.93 25.24 -5.70
C HIS A 258 -13.99 26.18 -5.11
N ASP A 259 -13.93 27.48 -5.44
CA ASP A 259 -14.82 28.52 -4.88
C ASP A 259 -16.31 28.14 -4.89
N ASP A 260 -16.80 27.53 -5.97
CA ASP A 260 -18.21 27.14 -6.12
C ASP A 260 -18.67 26.03 -5.14
N PHE A 261 -17.73 25.34 -4.48
CA PHE A 261 -18.01 24.17 -3.64
C PHE A 261 -17.73 24.42 -2.15
N VAL A 262 -17.35 25.65 -1.77
CA VAL A 262 -17.01 25.99 -0.38
C VAL A 262 -18.16 25.72 0.59
N ASP A 263 -19.39 26.08 0.21
CA ASP A 263 -20.57 25.84 1.05
C ASP A 263 -20.90 24.35 1.15
N ALA A 264 -20.64 23.59 0.09
CA ALA A 264 -20.91 22.15 0.05
C ALA A 264 -19.93 21.36 0.93
N ILE A 265 -18.67 21.77 1.04
CA ILE A 265 -17.66 21.08 1.87
C ILE A 265 -17.70 21.46 3.35
N GLN A 266 -18.23 22.65 3.67
CA GLN A 266 -18.18 23.20 5.03
C GLN A 266 -18.68 22.24 6.13
N PRO A 267 -19.77 21.46 5.95
CA PRO A 267 -20.21 20.52 6.97
C PRO A 267 -19.18 19.44 7.31
N LEU A 268 -18.39 18.98 6.34
CA LEU A 268 -17.30 18.03 6.58
C LEU A 268 -16.13 18.71 7.30
N ALA A 269 -15.79 19.95 6.94
CA ALA A 269 -14.76 20.73 7.62
C ALA A 269 -15.09 20.90 9.11
N ASP A 270 -16.33 21.31 9.43
CA ASP A 270 -16.81 21.47 10.80
C ASP A 270 -16.82 20.14 11.56
N TRP A 271 -17.20 19.04 10.89
CA TRP A 271 -17.14 17.71 11.48
C TRP A 271 -15.71 17.31 11.83
N LYS A 272 -14.74 17.50 10.93
CA LYS A 272 -13.32 17.20 11.20
C LYS A 272 -12.77 18.07 12.34
N ASP A 273 -13.11 19.36 12.39
CA ASP A 273 -12.73 20.23 13.50
C ASP A 273 -13.30 19.69 14.83
N SER A 274 -14.56 19.27 14.85
CA SER A 274 -15.19 18.67 16.04
C SER A 274 -14.55 17.34 16.48
N LYS A 275 -13.84 16.65 15.58
CA LYS A 275 -13.08 15.43 15.85
C LYS A 275 -11.66 15.72 16.36
N GLY A 276 -11.27 16.99 16.43
CA GLY A 276 -10.00 17.44 16.98
C GLY A 276 -8.89 17.60 15.94
N PHE A 277 -9.21 17.74 14.65
CA PHE A 277 -8.25 18.17 13.64
C PHE A 277 -8.08 19.70 13.67
N ASP A 278 -6.92 20.22 13.26
CA ASP A 278 -6.76 21.66 12.95
C ASP A 278 -7.14 21.88 11.48
N VAL A 279 -8.38 22.28 11.23
CA VAL A 279 -8.93 22.31 9.88
C VAL A 279 -8.72 23.68 9.25
N THR A 280 -8.08 23.70 8.08
CA THR A 280 -7.98 24.89 7.23
C THR A 280 -8.69 24.63 5.91
N VAL A 281 -9.66 25.47 5.57
CA VAL A 281 -10.30 25.48 4.24
C VAL A 281 -9.70 26.62 3.43
N THR A 282 -9.14 26.31 2.27
CA THR A 282 -8.54 27.27 1.34
C THR A 282 -9.24 27.17 -0.01
N LYS A 283 -9.79 28.28 -0.48
CA LYS A 283 -10.36 28.33 -1.84
C LYS A 283 -9.25 28.41 -2.87
N THR A 284 -9.46 27.83 -4.05
CA THR A 284 -8.48 27.92 -5.14
C THR A 284 -8.19 29.37 -5.55
N SER A 285 -9.16 30.30 -5.42
CA SER A 285 -8.93 31.73 -5.65
C SER A 285 -8.06 32.45 -4.61
N GLU A 286 -7.86 31.86 -3.44
CA GLU A 286 -7.02 32.43 -2.36
C GLU A 286 -5.54 32.05 -2.53
N ILE A 287 -5.25 31.03 -3.35
CA ILE A 287 -3.89 30.63 -3.68
C ILE A 287 -3.27 31.67 -4.63
N ALA A 288 -2.19 32.29 -4.19
CA ALA A 288 -1.54 33.38 -4.91
C ALA A 288 -1.17 33.00 -6.36
N GLY A 289 -1.55 33.86 -7.31
CA GLY A 289 -1.41 33.61 -8.74
C GLY A 289 -2.68 33.01 -9.33
N SER A 290 -2.54 32.01 -10.18
CA SER A 290 -3.66 31.19 -10.68
C SER A 290 -3.58 29.80 -10.03
N PRO A 291 -4.70 29.08 -9.86
CA PRO A 291 -4.71 27.75 -9.24
C PRO A 291 -4.17 26.65 -10.19
N THR A 292 -2.95 26.85 -10.69
CA THR A 292 -2.22 25.81 -11.41
C THR A 292 -1.72 24.76 -10.42
N LYS A 293 -1.45 23.54 -10.92
CA LYS A 293 -0.89 22.47 -10.10
C LYS A 293 0.43 22.85 -9.42
N GLU A 294 1.26 23.68 -10.06
CA GLU A 294 2.51 24.19 -9.48
C GLU A 294 2.23 25.12 -8.29
N ASN A 295 1.30 26.07 -8.43
CA ASN A 295 0.97 27.01 -7.36
C ASN A 295 0.27 26.31 -6.18
N ILE A 296 -0.59 25.33 -6.46
CA ILE A 296 -1.21 24.48 -5.42
C ILE A 296 -0.13 23.66 -4.69
N LYS A 297 0.80 23.02 -5.41
CA LYS A 297 1.93 22.32 -4.79
C LYS A 297 2.77 23.27 -3.92
N ASN A 298 3.11 24.45 -4.42
CA ASN A 298 3.89 25.43 -3.67
C ASN A 298 3.16 25.88 -2.38
N TYR A 299 1.84 26.05 -2.44
CA TYR A 299 1.02 26.36 -1.27
C TYR A 299 1.06 25.23 -0.23
N ILE A 300 0.92 23.97 -0.67
CA ILE A 300 1.02 22.79 0.21
C ILE A 300 2.40 22.70 0.86
N VAL A 301 3.47 22.92 0.09
CA VAL A 301 4.86 22.92 0.58
C VAL A 301 5.09 24.05 1.58
N ASP A 302 4.56 25.25 1.34
CA ASP A 302 4.62 26.35 2.29
C ASP A 302 3.86 26.04 3.58
N ALA A 303 2.65 25.49 3.48
CA ALA A 303 1.85 25.07 4.62
C ALA A 303 2.57 24.01 5.47
N TYR A 304 3.12 22.99 4.82
CA TYR A 304 3.92 21.94 5.47
C TYR A 304 5.15 22.52 6.18
N ASN A 305 5.88 23.42 5.53
CA ASN A 305 7.14 23.92 6.06
C ASN A 305 7.00 25.04 7.10
N THR A 306 5.97 25.88 7.01
CA THR A 306 5.93 27.14 7.77
C THR A 306 4.80 27.25 8.78
N TRP A 307 3.71 26.48 8.62
CA TRP A 307 2.58 26.61 9.53
C TRP A 307 2.94 26.09 10.94
N PRO A 308 2.27 26.61 11.99
CA PRO A 308 2.44 26.09 13.36
C PRO A 308 2.07 24.62 13.49
N ILE A 309 1.01 24.19 12.80
CA ILE A 309 0.57 22.79 12.69
C ILE A 309 0.65 22.39 11.21
N PRO A 310 1.69 21.64 10.81
CA PRO A 310 1.79 21.14 9.45
C PRO A 310 0.62 20.20 9.10
N PRO A 311 0.07 20.25 7.87
CA PRO A 311 -0.96 19.29 7.45
C PRO A 311 -0.44 17.84 7.51
N ALA A 312 -1.23 16.97 8.13
CA ALA A 312 -1.13 15.52 8.02
C ALA A 312 -2.04 14.96 6.93
N TYR A 313 -3.11 15.69 6.63
CA TYR A 313 -4.11 15.35 5.63
C TYR A 313 -4.36 16.50 4.67
N ILE A 314 -4.53 16.16 3.40
CA ILE A 314 -4.99 17.06 2.35
C ILE A 314 -6.19 16.43 1.64
N LEU A 315 -7.28 17.19 1.54
CA LEU A 315 -8.43 16.86 0.71
C LEU A 315 -8.56 17.88 -0.42
N LEU A 316 -8.46 17.41 -1.66
CA LEU A 316 -8.75 18.20 -2.85
C LEU A 316 -10.24 18.11 -3.17
N VAL A 317 -10.95 19.23 -3.28
CA VAL A 317 -12.39 19.28 -3.52
C VAL A 317 -12.68 19.96 -4.85
N GLY A 318 -12.83 19.13 -5.88
CA GLY A 318 -13.02 19.52 -7.26
C GLY A 318 -12.49 18.45 -8.21
N ASP A 319 -13.12 18.34 -9.38
CA ASP A 319 -12.62 17.55 -10.50
C ASP A 319 -11.43 18.28 -11.18
N VAL A 320 -10.80 17.69 -12.20
CA VAL A 320 -9.62 18.22 -12.90
C VAL A 320 -9.84 19.57 -13.56
N ALA A 321 -11.10 19.89 -13.90
CA ALA A 321 -11.48 21.20 -14.41
C ALA A 321 -11.39 22.31 -13.34
N GLN A 322 -11.57 21.95 -12.07
CA GLN A 322 -11.53 22.85 -10.92
C GLN A 322 -10.18 22.86 -10.20
N ILE A 323 -9.57 21.68 -10.04
CA ILE A 323 -8.27 21.46 -9.41
C ILE A 323 -7.47 20.53 -10.32
N PRO A 324 -6.50 21.06 -11.10
CA PRO A 324 -5.73 20.26 -12.06
C PRO A 324 -5.03 19.06 -11.42
N SER A 325 -4.61 18.09 -12.23
CA SER A 325 -3.76 16.98 -11.79
C SER A 325 -2.33 17.13 -12.34
N TRP A 326 -1.41 16.35 -11.78
CA TRP A 326 -0.11 16.12 -12.40
C TRP A 326 -0.18 15.00 -13.44
N THR A 327 0.88 14.85 -14.23
CA THR A 327 1.12 13.67 -15.07
C THR A 327 2.29 12.90 -14.45
N GLY A 328 2.08 11.63 -14.10
CA GLY A 328 3.12 10.79 -13.51
C GLY A 328 4.26 10.54 -14.50
N SER A 329 5.51 10.71 -14.06
CA SER A 329 6.70 10.49 -14.89
C SER A 329 6.83 9.04 -15.36
N GLU A 330 6.49 8.09 -14.49
CA GLU A 330 6.56 6.66 -14.80
C GLU A 330 5.27 6.14 -15.44
N THR A 331 4.12 6.71 -15.08
CA THR A 331 2.80 6.18 -15.48
C THR A 331 2.22 6.87 -16.71
N GLY A 332 2.70 8.07 -17.07
CA GLY A 332 2.22 8.85 -18.21
C GLY A 332 0.76 9.35 -18.09
N THR A 333 0.10 9.14 -16.96
CA THR A 333 -1.32 9.46 -16.71
C THR A 333 -1.48 10.42 -15.54
N CYS A 334 -2.72 10.78 -15.20
CA CYS A 334 -3.03 11.66 -14.08
C CYS A 334 -2.58 11.09 -12.72
N THR A 335 -2.12 11.99 -11.85
CA THR A 335 -1.78 11.66 -10.46
C THR A 335 -1.90 12.89 -9.56
N ASP A 336 -2.29 12.67 -8.31
CA ASP A 336 -2.24 13.66 -7.23
C ASP A 336 -0.99 13.49 -6.34
N LEU A 337 -0.22 12.39 -6.49
CA LEU A 337 0.96 12.09 -5.67
C LEU A 337 1.95 13.27 -5.60
N TYR A 338 2.13 13.97 -6.71
CA TYR A 338 3.11 15.06 -6.76
C TYR A 338 2.71 16.30 -5.98
N TYR A 339 1.46 16.42 -5.52
CA TYR A 339 1.08 17.47 -4.56
C TYR A 339 1.70 17.25 -3.18
N VAL A 340 1.98 16.01 -2.80
CA VAL A 340 2.39 15.63 -1.44
C VAL A 340 3.76 14.96 -1.34
N THR A 341 4.51 14.93 -2.44
CA THR A 341 5.96 14.72 -2.44
C THR A 341 6.62 16.07 -2.18
N ILE A 342 6.85 16.37 -0.91
CA ILE A 342 7.39 17.67 -0.45
C ILE A 342 8.86 17.76 -0.85
N ASP A 343 9.61 16.69 -0.58
CA ASP A 343 11.00 16.60 -0.94
C ASP A 343 11.17 16.10 -2.39
N SER A 344 12.16 16.68 -3.09
CA SER A 344 12.44 16.30 -4.46
C SER A 344 13.16 14.96 -4.53
N GLY A 345 12.78 14.11 -5.50
CA GLY A 345 13.58 12.94 -5.90
C GLY A 345 13.18 11.61 -5.27
N ASN A 346 12.03 11.54 -4.59
CA ASN A 346 11.43 10.28 -4.18
C ASN A 346 9.90 10.28 -4.48
N TYR A 347 9.24 9.15 -4.20
CA TYR A 347 7.80 8.94 -4.45
C TYR A 347 7.00 8.74 -3.16
N PHE A 348 7.55 9.10 -2.00
CA PHE A 348 6.88 8.97 -0.72
C PHE A 348 5.92 10.14 -0.50
N ALA A 349 4.70 9.84 -0.07
CA ALA A 349 3.71 10.87 0.27
C ALA A 349 3.95 11.34 1.71
N ASP A 350 4.51 12.53 1.88
CA ASP A 350 4.78 13.14 3.19
C ASP A 350 3.50 13.54 3.95
N VAL A 351 2.39 13.61 3.20
CA VAL A 351 1.05 13.99 3.65
C VAL A 351 0.04 13.04 3.02
N VAL A 352 -0.96 12.61 3.79
CA VAL A 352 -2.05 11.77 3.27
C VAL A 352 -2.92 12.61 2.36
N ILE A 353 -3.12 12.16 1.12
CA ILE A 353 -3.92 12.87 0.12
C ILE A 353 -5.14 12.06 -0.31
N SER A 354 -6.26 12.76 -0.45
CA SER A 354 -7.47 12.26 -1.11
C SER A 354 -8.13 13.36 -1.94
N ARG A 355 -9.08 12.95 -2.79
CA ARG A 355 -9.86 13.86 -3.63
C ARG A 355 -11.34 13.55 -3.51
N PHE A 356 -12.15 14.59 -3.37
CA PHE A 356 -13.58 14.60 -3.68
C PHE A 356 -13.74 15.16 -5.10
N PRO A 357 -13.81 14.30 -6.13
CA PRO A 357 -13.82 14.72 -7.52
C PRO A 357 -15.22 15.18 -7.92
N GLY A 358 -15.64 16.35 -7.45
CA GLY A 358 -16.94 16.95 -7.79
C GLY A 358 -16.80 17.93 -8.95
N ALA A 359 -17.64 17.79 -9.98
CA ALA A 359 -17.82 18.79 -11.04
C ALA A 359 -18.96 19.78 -10.71
N THR A 360 -19.79 19.49 -9.71
CA THR A 360 -20.87 20.37 -9.21
C THR A 360 -20.94 20.35 -7.68
N ALA A 361 -21.57 21.38 -7.09
CA ALA A 361 -21.77 21.45 -5.64
C ALA A 361 -22.60 20.27 -5.11
N GLU A 362 -23.62 19.81 -5.86
CA GLU A 362 -24.46 18.66 -5.49
C GLU A 362 -23.64 17.36 -5.39
N GLN A 363 -22.69 17.13 -6.30
CA GLN A 363 -21.81 15.96 -6.23
C GLN A 363 -20.91 16.02 -4.98
N VAL A 364 -20.42 17.21 -4.61
CA VAL A 364 -19.66 17.40 -3.36
C VAL A 364 -20.54 17.14 -2.14
N THR A 365 -21.76 17.67 -2.11
CA THR A 365 -22.74 17.40 -1.04
C THR A 365 -23.00 15.90 -0.89
N ASN A 366 -23.19 15.16 -1.99
CA ASN A 366 -23.39 13.70 -1.93
C ASN A 366 -22.22 12.98 -1.24
N MET A 367 -20.97 13.36 -1.53
CA MET A 367 -19.79 12.76 -0.89
C MET A 367 -19.66 13.16 0.58
N VAL A 368 -19.96 14.42 0.92
CA VAL A 368 -19.99 14.93 2.29
C VAL A 368 -21.05 14.19 3.13
N ASP A 369 -22.28 14.10 2.64
CA ASP A 369 -23.39 13.46 3.36
C ASP A 369 -23.10 11.98 3.64
N LYS A 370 -22.58 11.24 2.65
CA LYS A 370 -22.15 9.85 2.85
C LYS A 370 -21.06 9.74 3.91
N THR A 371 -20.09 10.65 3.91
CA THR A 371 -18.98 10.68 4.87
C THR A 371 -19.44 10.99 6.29
N LEU A 372 -20.27 12.02 6.46
CA LEU A 372 -20.83 12.38 7.76
C LEU A 372 -21.71 11.27 8.33
N TYR A 373 -22.54 10.65 7.48
CA TYR A 373 -23.37 9.52 7.87
C TYR A 373 -22.52 8.33 8.33
N TYR A 374 -21.49 7.97 7.57
CA TYR A 374 -20.62 6.83 7.88
C TYR A 374 -19.82 7.07 9.16
N GLU A 375 -19.17 8.22 9.31
CA GLU A 375 -18.36 8.55 10.48
C GLU A 375 -19.19 8.85 11.74
N GLY A 376 -20.42 9.33 11.56
CA GLY A 376 -21.38 9.50 12.65
C GLY A 376 -21.85 8.17 13.23
N GLY A 377 -21.75 7.08 12.48
CA GLY A 377 -22.12 5.74 12.93
C GLY A 377 -23.61 5.58 13.23
N THR A 378 -24.46 6.43 12.65
CA THR A 378 -25.91 6.45 12.89
C THR A 378 -26.66 5.44 12.02
N PHE A 379 -26.13 4.22 11.94
CA PHE A 379 -26.71 3.14 11.16
C PHE A 379 -27.92 2.53 11.92
N PRO A 380 -29.09 2.35 11.27
CA PRO A 380 -30.21 1.62 11.89
C PRO A 380 -29.89 0.16 12.20
N ASP A 381 -29.05 -0.45 11.34
CA ASP A 381 -28.49 -1.80 11.46
C ASP A 381 -27.03 -1.74 11.01
N ASP A 382 -26.11 -2.31 11.80
CA ASP A 382 -24.68 -2.33 11.55
C ASP A 382 -24.16 -3.72 11.11
N ALA A 383 -25.05 -4.71 10.96
CA ALA A 383 -24.67 -6.08 10.57
C ALA A 383 -23.96 -6.13 9.20
N TRP A 384 -24.28 -5.19 8.30
CA TRP A 384 -23.63 -5.07 6.98
C TRP A 384 -22.14 -4.69 7.08
N ILE A 385 -21.69 -4.09 8.19
CA ILE A 385 -20.29 -3.70 8.39
C ILE A 385 -19.37 -4.92 8.42
N LYS A 386 -19.88 -6.08 8.83
CA LYS A 386 -19.17 -7.37 8.82
C LYS A 386 -19.45 -8.21 7.58
N LYS A 387 -19.94 -7.61 6.48
CA LYS A 387 -20.10 -8.28 5.19
C LYS A 387 -19.13 -7.69 4.15
N ALA A 388 -18.53 -8.54 3.33
CA ALA A 388 -17.62 -8.15 2.25
C ALA A 388 -17.96 -8.90 0.96
N ALA A 389 -17.67 -8.29 -0.19
CA ALA A 389 -17.80 -8.91 -1.50
C ALA A 389 -16.44 -8.93 -2.21
N PHE A 390 -16.05 -10.10 -2.72
CA PHE A 390 -14.81 -10.31 -3.47
C PHE A 390 -15.16 -10.82 -4.86
N LEU A 391 -14.75 -10.08 -5.88
CA LEU A 391 -15.09 -10.30 -7.29
C LEU A 391 -13.81 -10.59 -8.07
N ALA A 392 -13.75 -11.75 -8.71
CA ALA A 392 -12.58 -12.17 -9.48
C ALA A 392 -12.91 -12.31 -10.96
N SER A 393 -11.99 -11.81 -11.79
CA SER A 393 -11.92 -12.02 -13.23
C SER A 393 -11.86 -13.51 -13.61
N THR A 394 -12.26 -13.81 -14.85
CA THR A 394 -12.07 -15.15 -15.43
C THR A 394 -10.69 -15.34 -16.02
N ASP A 395 -10.01 -14.26 -16.39
CA ASP A 395 -8.60 -14.26 -16.78
C ASP A 395 -7.72 -14.30 -15.53
N ASN A 396 -6.60 -15.02 -15.65
CA ASN A 396 -5.62 -15.26 -14.59
C ASN A 396 -6.25 -15.56 -13.21
N HIS A 397 -7.39 -16.28 -13.22
CA HIS A 397 -8.26 -16.44 -12.05
C HIS A 397 -7.55 -17.09 -10.84
N GLN A 398 -6.50 -17.87 -11.08
CA GLN A 398 -5.71 -18.49 -10.00
C GLN A 398 -4.98 -17.44 -9.15
N VAL A 399 -4.59 -16.31 -9.75
CA VAL A 399 -3.99 -15.17 -9.04
C VAL A 399 -5.09 -14.44 -8.28
N SER A 400 -6.09 -13.88 -8.96
CA SER A 400 -7.14 -13.06 -8.33
C SER A 400 -7.95 -13.80 -7.27
N GLU A 401 -8.42 -15.03 -7.55
CA GLU A 401 -9.11 -15.84 -6.53
C GLU A 401 -8.16 -16.27 -5.41
N GLY A 402 -6.87 -16.49 -5.73
CA GLY A 402 -5.83 -16.84 -4.76
C GLY A 402 -5.65 -15.76 -3.71
N SER A 403 -5.43 -14.51 -4.14
CA SER A 403 -5.29 -13.32 -3.28
C SER A 403 -6.52 -13.12 -2.41
N HIS A 404 -7.70 -13.14 -3.03
CA HIS A 404 -8.96 -12.98 -2.31
C HIS A 404 -9.15 -14.05 -1.24
N ASN A 405 -8.87 -15.32 -1.56
CA ASN A 405 -8.97 -16.40 -0.59
C ASN A 405 -7.96 -16.25 0.54
N PHE A 406 -6.72 -15.87 0.24
CA PHE A 406 -5.70 -15.60 1.25
C PHE A 406 -6.15 -14.50 2.22
N VAL A 407 -6.62 -13.38 1.69
CA VAL A 407 -7.14 -12.26 2.50
C VAL A 407 -8.32 -12.68 3.36
N ILE A 408 -9.29 -13.37 2.76
CA ILE A 408 -10.48 -13.83 3.45
C ILE A 408 -10.11 -14.77 4.60
N ASP A 409 -9.25 -15.76 4.35
CA ASP A 409 -8.92 -16.79 5.33
C ASP A 409 -7.99 -16.27 6.43
N THR A 410 -7.07 -15.35 6.10
CA THR A 410 -6.05 -14.84 7.03
C THR A 410 -6.55 -13.67 7.87
N TYR A 411 -7.31 -12.74 7.29
CA TYR A 411 -7.66 -11.48 7.96
C TYR A 411 -9.15 -11.33 8.27
N LEU A 412 -10.04 -11.79 7.38
CA LEU A 412 -11.48 -11.52 7.53
C LEU A 412 -12.23 -12.60 8.32
N ASN A 413 -12.03 -13.88 8.00
CA ASN A 413 -12.65 -15.01 8.71
C ASN A 413 -12.32 -14.99 10.21
N PRO A 414 -11.06 -14.79 10.66
CA PRO A 414 -10.74 -14.68 12.09
C PRO A 414 -11.42 -13.50 12.78
N ASN A 415 -11.80 -12.46 12.02
CA ASN A 415 -12.48 -11.26 12.49
C ASN A 415 -14.00 -11.26 12.26
N ASN A 416 -14.57 -12.46 12.02
CA ASN A 416 -16.00 -12.74 11.88
C ASN A 416 -16.70 -11.99 10.73
N TYR A 417 -16.01 -11.79 9.62
CA TYR A 417 -16.64 -11.28 8.40
C TYR A 417 -17.37 -12.40 7.64
N THR A 418 -18.50 -12.06 7.03
CA THR A 418 -19.16 -12.88 6.00
C THR A 418 -18.72 -12.38 4.62
N CYS A 419 -18.02 -13.22 3.86
CA CYS A 419 -17.46 -12.83 2.57
C CYS A 419 -18.17 -13.55 1.40
N ASP A 420 -18.77 -12.78 0.49
CA ASP A 420 -19.27 -13.29 -0.78
C ASP A 420 -18.10 -13.48 -1.76
N LYS A 421 -17.83 -14.73 -2.14
CA LYS A 421 -16.87 -15.08 -3.19
C LYS A 421 -17.57 -15.08 -4.56
N ILE A 422 -17.65 -13.91 -5.19
CA ILE A 422 -18.32 -13.69 -6.47
C ILE A 422 -17.34 -13.95 -7.64
N TYR A 423 -16.82 -15.18 -7.71
CA TYR A 423 -15.85 -15.59 -8.72
C TYR A 423 -16.56 -16.19 -9.94
N SER A 424 -16.20 -15.80 -11.16
CA SER A 424 -16.93 -16.26 -12.35
C SER A 424 -16.35 -17.49 -13.01
N TYR A 425 -15.06 -17.81 -12.81
CA TYR A 425 -14.40 -18.91 -13.52
C TYR A 425 -15.05 -20.28 -13.25
N TYR A 426 -15.20 -20.65 -11.97
CA TYR A 426 -15.82 -21.92 -11.60
C TYR A 426 -17.34 -21.84 -11.35
N SER A 427 -17.82 -20.68 -10.86
CA SER A 427 -19.17 -20.56 -10.31
C SER A 427 -20.16 -19.83 -11.21
N GLY A 428 -19.71 -19.29 -12.36
CA GLY A 428 -20.56 -18.58 -13.32
C GLY A 428 -21.33 -17.41 -12.69
N ASN A 429 -20.74 -16.73 -11.71
CA ASN A 429 -21.36 -15.61 -11.02
C ASN A 429 -21.67 -14.46 -12.00
N THR A 430 -22.74 -13.71 -11.72
CA THR A 430 -23.31 -12.72 -12.65
C THR A 430 -23.28 -11.31 -12.07
N THR A 431 -23.38 -10.30 -12.94
CA THR A 431 -23.63 -8.90 -12.57
C THR A 431 -24.76 -8.76 -11.54
N GLN A 432 -25.83 -9.55 -11.69
CA GLN A 432 -26.95 -9.52 -10.75
C GLN A 432 -26.56 -9.95 -9.33
N LYS A 433 -25.63 -10.90 -9.17
CA LYS A 433 -25.13 -11.29 -7.84
C LYS A 433 -24.35 -10.15 -7.19
N VAL A 434 -23.56 -9.40 -7.97
CA VAL A 434 -22.87 -8.20 -7.49
C VAL A 434 -23.90 -7.16 -7.02
N THR A 435 -24.89 -6.83 -7.86
CA THR A 435 -25.97 -5.89 -7.51
C THR A 435 -26.71 -6.33 -6.24
N ASN A 436 -27.08 -7.61 -6.14
CA ASN A 436 -27.78 -8.14 -4.97
C ASN A 436 -26.94 -8.06 -3.71
N ALA A 437 -25.65 -8.39 -3.81
CA ALA A 437 -24.72 -8.28 -2.69
C ALA A 437 -24.63 -6.82 -2.24
N LEU A 438 -24.33 -5.88 -3.12
CA LEU A 438 -24.19 -4.48 -2.73
C LEU A 438 -25.49 -3.90 -2.14
N ASN A 439 -26.65 -4.25 -2.69
CA ASN A 439 -27.95 -3.81 -2.18
C ASN A 439 -28.33 -4.43 -0.82
N ASP A 440 -27.84 -5.63 -0.50
CA ASP A 440 -27.99 -6.27 0.82
C ASP A 440 -26.92 -5.80 1.85
N GLY A 441 -26.07 -4.85 1.43
CA GLY A 441 -25.09 -4.16 2.27
C GLY A 441 -23.76 -4.90 2.41
N ARG A 442 -22.66 -4.25 2.02
CA ARG A 442 -21.28 -4.69 2.29
C ARG A 442 -20.44 -3.48 2.67
N SER A 443 -19.53 -3.62 3.62
CA SER A 443 -18.55 -2.59 3.95
C SER A 443 -17.33 -2.62 3.04
N LEU A 444 -17.05 -3.75 2.41
CA LEU A 444 -15.92 -3.94 1.50
C LEU A 444 -16.42 -4.52 0.17
N CYS A 445 -15.96 -3.95 -0.93
CA CYS A 445 -16.13 -4.46 -2.28
C CYS A 445 -14.77 -4.49 -2.97
N ILE A 446 -14.20 -5.68 -3.11
CA ILE A 446 -12.85 -5.89 -3.64
C ILE A 446 -12.98 -6.57 -4.99
N TYR A 447 -12.45 -5.95 -6.04
CA TYR A 447 -12.42 -6.49 -7.39
C TYR A 447 -10.97 -6.66 -7.85
N SER A 448 -10.64 -7.82 -8.41
CA SER A 448 -9.38 -8.05 -9.12
C SER A 448 -9.62 -8.64 -10.51
N GLY A 449 -9.24 -7.87 -11.54
CA GLY A 449 -9.54 -8.22 -12.91
C GLY A 449 -9.26 -7.11 -13.92
N HIS A 450 -9.89 -7.23 -15.09
CA HIS A 450 -9.77 -6.20 -16.13
C HIS A 450 -10.70 -5.02 -15.87
N GLY A 451 -10.24 -3.82 -16.23
CA GLY A 451 -10.99 -2.59 -16.04
C GLY A 451 -10.85 -1.66 -17.23
N GLY A 452 -11.86 -0.81 -17.38
CA GLY A 452 -11.83 0.36 -18.24
C GLY A 452 -12.07 1.62 -17.43
N THR A 453 -12.12 2.75 -18.12
CA THR A 453 -12.39 4.04 -17.49
C THR A 453 -13.75 4.11 -16.80
N ASP A 454 -14.70 3.28 -17.18
CA ASP A 454 -16.12 3.33 -16.79
C ASP A 454 -16.70 1.96 -16.35
N TYR A 455 -15.87 0.92 -16.18
CA TYR A 455 -16.36 -0.42 -15.83
C TYR A 455 -15.29 -1.39 -15.30
N TRP A 456 -15.77 -2.47 -14.67
CA TRP A 456 -15.08 -3.77 -14.55
C TRP A 456 -15.49 -4.69 -15.70
N ALA A 457 -14.50 -5.25 -16.41
CA ALA A 457 -14.68 -5.78 -17.77
C ALA A 457 -15.10 -7.25 -17.80
N ASP A 458 -14.70 -8.01 -16.80
CA ASP A 458 -14.89 -9.45 -16.77
C ASP A 458 -14.95 -9.99 -15.33
N GLY A 459 -15.10 -11.31 -15.19
CA GLY A 459 -15.66 -11.86 -13.96
C GLY A 459 -17.18 -11.63 -13.99
N PRO A 460 -17.77 -10.89 -13.03
CA PRO A 460 -19.05 -10.23 -13.25
C PRO A 460 -18.81 -8.81 -13.78
N VAL A 461 -19.16 -8.57 -15.05
CA VAL A 461 -19.18 -7.23 -15.65
C VAL A 461 -19.99 -6.28 -14.76
N PHE A 462 -19.45 -5.11 -14.46
CA PHE A 462 -20.14 -4.09 -13.66
C PHE A 462 -19.73 -2.69 -14.12
N ASP A 463 -20.69 -1.88 -14.56
CA ASP A 463 -20.44 -0.56 -15.15
C ASP A 463 -21.06 0.59 -14.36
N GLN A 464 -20.81 1.83 -14.81
CA GLN A 464 -21.42 3.04 -14.23
C GLN A 464 -22.96 2.97 -14.17
N GLY A 465 -23.60 2.33 -15.15
CA GLY A 465 -25.05 2.13 -15.17
C GLY A 465 -25.52 1.24 -14.02
N ASN A 466 -24.77 0.17 -13.73
CA ASN A 466 -25.04 -0.71 -12.60
C ASN A 466 -24.86 0.00 -11.25
N VAL A 467 -23.79 0.81 -11.09
CA VAL A 467 -23.58 1.64 -9.90
C VAL A 467 -24.77 2.59 -9.67
N ASN A 468 -25.20 3.29 -10.73
CA ASN A 468 -26.32 4.23 -10.65
C ASN A 468 -27.68 3.55 -10.35
N ALA A 469 -27.80 2.26 -10.65
CA ALA A 469 -28.97 1.44 -10.37
C ALA A 469 -28.97 0.82 -8.96
N LEU A 470 -27.90 0.97 -8.17
CA LEU A 470 -27.86 0.49 -6.79
C LEU A 470 -28.91 1.20 -5.92
N ILE A 471 -29.35 0.47 -4.89
CA ILE A 471 -30.30 0.91 -3.86
C ILE A 471 -29.73 0.69 -2.46
N ASN A 472 -28.39 0.69 -2.32
CA ASN A 472 -27.65 0.46 -1.09
C ASN A 472 -27.58 1.72 -0.19
N ASP A 473 -28.70 2.45 -0.07
CA ASP A 473 -28.76 3.67 0.72
C ASP A 473 -28.43 3.37 2.19
N GLY A 474 -27.55 4.17 2.77
CA GLY A 474 -26.99 3.97 4.11
C GLY A 474 -26.01 2.80 4.25
N MET A 475 -25.63 2.10 3.16
CA MET A 475 -24.74 0.93 3.20
C MET A 475 -23.63 1.06 2.14
N TYR A 476 -22.76 2.06 2.33
CA TYR A 476 -21.76 2.46 1.34
C TYR A 476 -20.43 1.70 1.55
N PRO A 477 -20.03 0.77 0.65
CA PRO A 477 -18.76 0.05 0.78
C PRO A 477 -17.54 0.95 0.53
N PHE A 478 -16.40 0.57 1.12
CA PHE A 478 -15.11 0.90 0.55
C PHE A 478 -14.83 -0.02 -0.64
N VAL A 479 -14.58 0.57 -1.80
CA VAL A 479 -14.38 -0.14 -3.06
C VAL A 479 -12.90 -0.15 -3.43
N CYS A 480 -12.30 -1.33 -3.52
CA CYS A 480 -10.95 -1.52 -4.02
C CYS A 480 -11.01 -2.18 -5.40
N SER A 481 -10.50 -1.49 -6.41
CA SER A 481 -10.51 -1.89 -7.80
C SER A 481 -9.08 -2.15 -8.27
N HIS A 482 -8.63 -3.40 -8.11
CA HIS A 482 -7.38 -3.92 -8.65
C HIS A 482 -7.53 -4.19 -10.16
N ALA A 483 -7.66 -3.10 -10.92
CA ALA A 483 -7.97 -3.10 -12.34
C ALA A 483 -7.48 -1.82 -13.03
N CYS A 484 -7.24 -1.93 -14.33
CA CYS A 484 -6.75 -0.85 -15.18
C CYS A 484 -7.74 0.33 -15.25
N LEU A 485 -7.21 1.56 -15.17
CA LEU A 485 -7.87 2.81 -15.59
C LEU A 485 -9.18 3.21 -14.86
N THR A 486 -9.67 2.40 -13.92
CA THR A 486 -10.96 2.63 -13.25
C THR A 486 -11.02 3.94 -12.46
N ASN A 487 -9.87 4.55 -12.19
CA ASN A 487 -9.75 5.83 -11.54
C ASN A 487 -9.00 6.86 -12.41
N GLN A 488 -9.04 6.74 -13.74
CA GLN A 488 -8.45 7.73 -14.65
C GLN A 488 -9.32 9.00 -14.69
N PHE A 489 -9.29 9.78 -13.61
CA PHE A 489 -10.13 10.96 -13.34
C PHE A 489 -9.86 12.19 -14.24
N THR A 490 -9.23 12.00 -15.41
CA THR A 490 -9.11 13.03 -16.46
C THR A 490 -10.04 12.81 -17.65
N VAL A 491 -10.83 11.73 -17.64
CA VAL A 491 -11.97 11.57 -18.57
C VAL A 491 -13.19 12.35 -18.06
N GLY A 492 -14.31 12.33 -18.79
CA GLY A 492 -15.50 13.11 -18.37
C GLY A 492 -16.07 12.69 -17.00
N GLU A 493 -16.21 11.39 -16.78
CA GLU A 493 -16.47 10.79 -15.47
C GLU A 493 -15.96 9.36 -15.54
N CYS A 494 -14.98 9.02 -14.70
CA CYS A 494 -14.49 7.64 -14.58
C CYS A 494 -15.33 6.81 -13.59
N PHE A 495 -15.06 5.51 -13.55
CA PHE A 495 -15.80 4.55 -12.77
C PHE A 495 -15.74 4.89 -11.27
N GLY A 496 -14.54 5.18 -10.75
CA GLY A 496 -14.34 5.60 -9.36
C GLY A 496 -15.11 6.86 -8.99
N GLU A 497 -15.18 7.84 -9.90
CA GLU A 497 -15.99 9.04 -9.70
C GLU A 497 -17.48 8.72 -9.59
N THR A 498 -18.01 7.83 -10.42
CA THR A 498 -19.42 7.42 -10.35
C THR A 498 -19.79 6.80 -9.01
N TRP A 499 -18.92 5.94 -8.46
CA TRP A 499 -19.12 5.36 -7.11
C TRP A 499 -19.23 6.43 -6.02
N LEU A 500 -18.45 7.50 -6.13
CA LEU A 500 -18.43 8.59 -5.16
C LEU A 500 -19.57 9.59 -5.37
N ARG A 501 -19.83 10.00 -6.61
CA ARG A 501 -20.78 11.05 -6.99
C ARG A 501 -22.25 10.63 -6.86
N ALA A 502 -22.56 9.33 -6.95
CA ALA A 502 -23.94 8.84 -6.96
C ALA A 502 -24.69 9.19 -5.65
N PRO A 503 -25.88 9.84 -5.73
CA PRO A 503 -26.64 10.24 -4.55
C PRO A 503 -27.30 9.03 -3.88
N HIS A 504 -27.20 8.96 -2.55
CA HIS A 504 -27.84 7.92 -1.72
C HIS A 504 -27.47 6.47 -2.10
N LYS A 505 -26.33 6.26 -2.76
CA LYS A 505 -25.86 4.95 -3.22
C LYS A 505 -24.37 4.97 -3.55
N GLY A 506 -23.85 3.85 -4.05
CA GLY A 506 -22.46 3.72 -4.44
C GLY A 506 -21.58 3.50 -3.22
N GLY A 507 -20.35 4.02 -3.24
CA GLY A 507 -19.32 3.75 -2.23
C GLY A 507 -19.01 4.96 -1.36
N ILE A 508 -18.37 4.71 -0.20
CA ILE A 508 -17.84 5.75 0.68
C ILE A 508 -16.46 6.23 0.24
N ALA A 509 -15.67 5.32 -0.32
CA ALA A 509 -14.36 5.59 -0.88
C ALA A 509 -14.11 4.64 -2.06
N PHE A 510 -13.25 5.05 -2.98
CA PHE A 510 -12.84 4.25 -4.13
C PHE A 510 -11.33 4.30 -4.26
N TRP A 511 -10.70 3.13 -4.33
CA TRP A 511 -9.28 2.98 -4.59
C TRP A 511 -9.10 2.18 -5.88
N GLY A 512 -8.58 2.83 -6.92
CA GLY A 512 -8.27 2.19 -8.19
C GLY A 512 -7.15 2.91 -8.94
N ALA A 513 -6.73 2.33 -10.06
CA ALA A 513 -5.59 2.82 -10.82
C ALA A 513 -5.98 3.91 -11.83
N THR A 514 -5.13 4.93 -11.97
CA THR A 514 -5.22 5.93 -13.06
C THR A 514 -4.58 5.44 -14.36
N THR A 515 -3.84 4.33 -14.31
CA THR A 515 -3.10 3.69 -15.42
C THR A 515 -3.45 2.20 -15.50
N TYR A 516 -2.80 1.48 -16.41
CA TYR A 516 -2.81 0.02 -16.42
C TYR A 516 -2.15 -0.54 -15.16
N SER A 517 -2.79 -1.52 -14.53
CA SER A 517 -2.23 -2.29 -13.43
C SER A 517 -1.79 -3.67 -13.90
N TYR A 518 -1.12 -4.40 -13.02
CA TYR A 518 -0.46 -5.66 -13.30
C TYR A 518 -0.91 -6.72 -12.31
N TRP A 519 -0.93 -7.98 -12.73
CA TRP A 519 -1.48 -9.08 -11.90
C TRP A 519 -0.70 -9.29 -10.61
N ASP A 520 0.63 -9.36 -10.69
CA ASP A 520 1.47 -9.66 -9.53
C ASP A 520 1.50 -8.50 -8.52
N GLU A 521 1.65 -7.27 -9.02
CA GLU A 521 1.69 -6.07 -8.18
C GLU A 521 0.36 -5.83 -7.47
N ASP A 522 -0.78 -6.05 -8.14
CA ASP A 522 -2.10 -5.88 -7.54
C ASP A 522 -2.41 -6.97 -6.49
N ASP A 523 -2.01 -8.22 -6.74
CA ASP A 523 -2.15 -9.34 -5.78
C ASP A 523 -1.42 -9.03 -4.47
N ILE A 524 -0.17 -8.59 -4.59
CA ILE A 524 0.64 -8.17 -3.47
C ILE A 524 0.00 -6.97 -2.77
N LEU A 525 -0.46 -5.98 -3.54
CA LEU A 525 -1.09 -4.79 -2.99
C LEU A 525 -2.33 -5.12 -2.16
N GLU A 526 -3.20 -6.01 -2.65
CA GLU A 526 -4.38 -6.48 -1.92
C GLU A 526 -3.98 -7.16 -0.60
N SER A 527 -3.10 -8.17 -0.68
CA SER A 527 -2.68 -8.95 0.48
C SER A 527 -2.03 -8.07 1.56
N ARG A 528 -1.18 -7.13 1.15
CA ARG A 528 -0.47 -6.23 2.08
C ARG A 528 -1.36 -5.12 2.62
N MET A 529 -2.33 -4.64 1.85
CA MET A 529 -3.35 -3.70 2.32
C MET A 529 -4.12 -4.29 3.51
N PHE A 530 -4.60 -5.53 3.40
CA PHE A 530 -5.33 -6.18 4.49
C PHE A 530 -4.46 -6.57 5.68
N LYS A 531 -3.17 -6.85 5.47
CA LYS A 531 -2.22 -7.06 6.59
C LYS A 531 -2.06 -5.80 7.45
N ALA A 532 -2.12 -4.62 6.82
CA ALA A 532 -1.93 -3.34 7.49
C ALA A 532 -3.17 -2.91 8.30
N TRP A 533 -4.37 -3.33 7.88
CA TRP A 533 -5.65 -3.02 8.53
C TRP A 533 -5.98 -3.98 9.68
#